data_AF-A0A1Z9H665-F1
#
_entry.id   AF-A0A1Z9H665-F1
#
_cell.length_a   1.000
_cell.length_b   1.000
_cell.length_c   1.000
_cell.angle_alpha   90.00
_cell.angle_beta   90.00
_cell.angle_gamma   90.00
#
_symmetry.space_group_name_H-M   'P 1'
#
loop_
_entity.id
_entity.type
_entity.pdbx_description
1 polymer ?
#
loop_
_entity_poly.entity_id
_entity_poly.type
_entity_poly.pdbx_seq_one_letter_code
_entity_poly.pdbx_strand_id
1 'polypeptide(L)'
;MSFKRFRNQDLIHTTIKTHPEYNFTVHNGKTFFQREKTQKGDISAEALRHVPTGSISLYELNIDRGHVNIEEDIPPGNYIRLHSRDIVDTRDLISAKSSLRDLSGNELTLNSLHVNSRNLLPAEADLEIKYPLSASIGRIYVPEDTRTTPRYSRVAVAGPNGLKHPIVEGPHENRKYVLALENLINFPDDLQNGNFDSNYKLQKVNIICIPGIFTGSSIKKESIKLNYFVNGKLIATAVDKAGKMICTFATTAALINQVIGDVIYNQGLIILNNSTAIDSTHQENYFSTSATTNPSWLNFGTGIKQTGKELETGLCPASAYSVTFKGTNKIPTLSMFSFSEIGEHNYSNNPTFLDSKLEDNSSLLGEYLLTNSSFEENKKNIKSINKSPYPDHEEDHINTTYISKVGIYDKDKNLIAVATLANPAKKTEKRDFMIKMKIDF
;
A
#
# COMPACT_ATOMS: atom_id res chain seq x y z
N MET A 1 32.56 -4.40 -29.49
CA MET A 1 31.13 -4.30 -29.09
C MET A 1 30.52 -3.12 -29.82
N SER A 2 29.50 -3.34 -30.65
CA SER A 2 28.76 -2.23 -31.27
C SER A 2 27.82 -1.64 -30.22
N PHE A 3 28.05 -0.38 -29.88
CA PHE A 3 27.11 0.39 -29.06
C PHE A 3 26.10 1.05 -30.00
N LYS A 4 24.81 0.86 -29.74
CA LYS A 4 23.75 1.57 -30.45
C LYS A 4 23.14 2.60 -29.51
N ARG A 5 23.20 3.87 -29.90
CA ARG A 5 22.61 4.96 -29.13
C ARG A 5 21.11 4.99 -29.41
N PHE A 6 20.29 4.99 -28.36
CA PHE A 6 18.86 5.21 -28.49
C PHE A 6 18.58 6.60 -29.09
N ARG A 7 17.73 6.65 -30.10
CA ARG A 7 17.15 7.89 -30.63
C ARG A 7 15.90 8.24 -29.83
N ASN A 8 15.45 9.49 -29.92
CA ASN A 8 14.23 9.93 -29.22
C ASN A 8 12.99 9.11 -29.60
N GLN A 9 12.91 8.62 -30.84
CA GLN A 9 11.82 7.76 -31.32
C GLN A 9 11.89 6.32 -30.78
N ASP A 10 13.06 5.89 -30.30
CA ASP A 10 13.28 4.54 -29.77
C ASP A 10 12.88 4.45 -28.29
N LEU A 11 12.58 5.60 -27.65
CA LEU A 11 12.18 5.72 -26.25
C LEU A 11 10.73 6.18 -26.18
N ILE A 12 9.89 5.38 -25.53
CA ILE A 12 8.49 5.73 -25.28
C ILE A 12 8.25 5.79 -23.78
N HIS A 13 7.91 6.98 -23.30
CA HIS A 13 7.44 7.19 -21.94
C HIS A 13 5.92 6.97 -21.91
N THR A 14 5.49 5.94 -21.19
CA THR A 14 4.08 5.66 -20.97
C THR A 14 3.76 5.64 -19.48
N THR A 15 2.50 5.84 -19.13
CA THR A 15 2.03 5.63 -17.77
C THR A 15 0.94 4.58 -17.81
N ILE A 16 1.21 3.43 -17.21
CA ILE A 16 0.22 2.38 -17.05
C ILE A 16 -0.68 2.77 -15.89
N LYS A 17 -2.00 2.80 -16.12
CA LYS A 17 -3.00 3.04 -15.08
C LYS A 17 -3.62 1.70 -14.67
N THR A 18 -3.35 1.25 -13.45
CA THR A 18 -3.95 0.06 -12.87
C THR A 18 -5.02 0.42 -11.85
N HIS A 19 -6.02 -0.44 -11.70
CA HIS A 19 -7.16 -0.20 -10.81
C HIS A 19 -7.36 -1.39 -9.85
N PRO A 20 -6.46 -1.60 -8.88
CA PRO A 20 -6.60 -2.67 -7.90
C PRO A 20 -7.89 -2.51 -7.10
N GLU A 21 -8.58 -3.62 -6.86
CA GLU A 21 -9.83 -3.66 -6.10
C GLU A 21 -9.55 -4.02 -4.63
N TYR A 22 -10.13 -3.26 -3.71
CA TYR A 22 -9.99 -3.47 -2.28
C TYR A 22 -11.36 -3.66 -1.65
N ASN A 23 -11.44 -4.62 -0.73
CA ASN A 23 -12.64 -4.89 0.06
C ASN A 23 -12.28 -4.90 1.54
N PHE A 24 -12.94 -4.03 2.30
CA PHE A 24 -12.93 -4.07 3.75
C PHE A 24 -14.28 -4.54 4.24
N THR A 25 -14.28 -5.43 5.22
CA THR A 25 -15.49 -5.87 5.92
C THR A 25 -15.32 -5.55 7.40
N VAL A 26 -16.32 -4.98 8.03
CA VAL A 26 -16.31 -4.61 9.44
C VAL A 26 -17.42 -5.37 10.12
N HIS A 27 -17.09 -6.10 11.19
CA HIS A 27 -18.05 -6.89 11.94
C HIS A 27 -17.59 -7.03 13.39
N ASN A 28 -18.50 -6.80 14.33
CA ASN A 28 -18.27 -6.94 15.76
C ASN A 28 -16.98 -6.23 16.25
N GLY A 29 -16.82 -4.95 15.88
CA GLY A 29 -15.66 -4.15 16.30
C GLY A 29 -14.32 -4.49 15.61
N LYS A 30 -14.31 -5.47 14.70
CA LYS A 30 -13.11 -5.87 13.95
C LYS A 30 -13.24 -5.51 12.47
N THR A 31 -12.13 -5.07 11.89
CA THR A 31 -12.01 -4.81 10.45
C THR A 31 -11.26 -5.98 9.80
N PHE A 32 -11.67 -6.37 8.60
CA PHE A 32 -11.11 -7.47 7.81
C PHE A 32 -10.78 -6.95 6.42
N PHE A 33 -9.62 -7.32 5.89
CA PHE A 33 -9.15 -6.92 4.56
C PHE A 33 -9.25 -8.11 3.60
N GLN A 34 -9.73 -7.89 2.38
CA GLN A 34 -9.85 -8.90 1.31
C GLN A 34 -10.49 -10.24 1.71
N ARG A 35 -11.44 -10.21 2.67
CA ARG A 35 -12.07 -11.42 3.23
C ARG A 35 -11.06 -12.44 3.77
N GLU A 36 -9.94 -11.96 4.31
CA GLU A 36 -8.96 -12.80 5.00
C GLU A 36 -9.68 -13.66 6.05
N LYS A 37 -9.56 -14.99 5.87
CA LYS A 37 -10.03 -15.99 6.81
C LYS A 37 -8.83 -16.47 7.59
N THR A 38 -8.84 -16.22 8.87
CA THR A 38 -7.98 -16.91 9.82
C THR A 38 -8.38 -18.39 9.86
N GLN A 39 -7.52 -19.31 9.42
CA GLN A 39 -7.81 -20.74 9.45
C GLN A 39 -7.74 -21.23 10.91
N LYS A 40 -8.80 -21.91 11.38
CA LYS A 40 -8.87 -22.43 12.76
C LYS A 40 -7.84 -23.54 12.92
N GLY A 41 -6.92 -23.39 13.87
CA GLY A 41 -5.79 -24.32 14.09
C GLY A 41 -4.45 -23.81 13.52
N ASP A 42 -4.46 -22.66 12.85
CA ASP A 42 -3.24 -21.98 12.45
C ASP A 42 -2.75 -21.12 13.63
N ILE A 43 -1.63 -21.51 14.24
CA ILE A 43 -0.95 -20.77 15.33
C ILE A 43 -0.53 -19.35 14.91
N SER A 44 -0.64 -19.02 13.62
CA SER A 44 -0.25 -17.76 12.99
C SER A 44 -1.42 -16.78 12.75
N ALA A 45 -2.60 -17.12 13.27
CA ALA A 45 -3.90 -16.50 13.04
C ALA A 45 -3.98 -14.95 13.09
N GLU A 46 -3.13 -14.32 13.89
CA GLU A 46 -3.00 -12.86 14.02
C GLU A 46 -1.54 -12.38 13.80
N ALA A 47 -0.60 -13.30 13.54
CA ALA A 47 0.85 -13.05 13.64
C ALA A 47 1.61 -13.16 12.31
N LEU A 48 1.06 -13.78 11.26
CA LEU A 48 1.77 -14.02 9.99
C LEU A 48 2.29 -12.73 9.32
N ARG A 49 1.68 -11.59 9.64
CA ARG A 49 2.06 -10.26 9.11
C ARG A 49 2.47 -9.26 10.19
N HIS A 50 2.52 -9.66 11.47
CA HIS A 50 2.74 -8.79 12.63
C HIS A 50 1.90 -7.49 12.62
N VAL A 51 0.71 -7.52 12.01
CA VAL A 51 -0.22 -6.37 11.95
C VAL A 51 -1.61 -6.79 12.38
N PRO A 52 -2.40 -5.87 12.99
CA PRO A 52 -3.77 -6.17 13.39
C PRO A 52 -4.63 -6.59 12.20
N THR A 53 -5.59 -7.47 12.44
CA THR A 53 -6.57 -7.92 11.44
C THR A 53 -7.20 -6.71 10.72
N GLY A 54 -7.32 -6.83 9.39
CA GLY A 54 -7.84 -5.75 8.55
C GLY A 54 -6.82 -4.66 8.21
N SER A 55 -5.55 -4.85 8.53
CA SER A 55 -4.47 -3.93 8.19
C SER A 55 -3.47 -4.57 7.21
N ILE A 56 -2.84 -3.74 6.38
CA ILE A 56 -1.66 -4.14 5.61
C ILE A 56 -0.39 -3.69 6.35
N SER A 57 0.67 -4.49 6.29
CA SER A 57 1.98 -4.06 6.74
C SER A 57 2.57 -3.04 5.76
N LEU A 58 3.05 -1.92 6.29
CA LEU A 58 3.74 -0.88 5.51
C LEU A 58 5.26 -1.09 5.49
N TYR A 59 5.77 -2.09 6.20
CA TYR A 59 7.19 -2.41 6.24
C TYR A 59 7.40 -3.92 6.11
N GLU A 60 8.27 -4.34 5.19
CA GLU A 60 8.63 -5.74 4.96
C GLU A 60 9.68 -6.25 5.97
N LEU A 61 9.67 -5.78 7.21
CA LEU A 61 10.53 -6.35 8.25
C LEU A 61 9.87 -7.63 8.73
N ASN A 62 10.36 -8.74 8.17
CA ASN A 62 10.13 -10.11 8.62
C ASN A 62 8.70 -10.61 8.44
N ILE A 63 8.32 -10.85 7.20
CA ILE A 63 7.35 -11.90 6.90
C ILE A 63 8.08 -13.22 7.22
N ASP A 64 7.57 -14.01 8.16
CA ASP A 64 8.05 -15.38 8.45
C ASP A 64 9.45 -15.50 9.12
N ARG A 65 9.72 -14.76 10.20
CA ARG A 65 10.71 -15.24 11.18
C ARG A 65 9.99 -16.13 12.19
N GLY A 66 10.19 -17.43 12.04
CA GLY A 66 9.73 -18.43 13.00
C GLY A 66 10.08 -17.99 14.43
N HIS A 67 9.14 -18.21 15.34
CA HIS A 67 9.34 -18.07 16.78
C HIS A 67 10.71 -18.62 17.16
N VAL A 68 11.58 -17.78 17.73
CA VAL A 68 12.67 -18.31 18.56
C VAL A 68 11.96 -18.80 19.82
N ASN A 69 11.62 -20.09 19.83
CA ASN A 69 11.19 -20.77 21.04
C ASN A 69 12.36 -20.74 22.01
N ILE A 70 12.31 -19.82 22.97
CA ILE A 70 13.05 -19.99 24.21
C ILE A 70 12.17 -20.94 25.02
N GLU A 71 12.61 -22.19 25.14
CA GLU A 71 11.92 -23.24 25.89
C GLU A 71 11.61 -22.76 27.31
N GLU A 72 10.34 -22.48 27.61
CA GLU A 72 9.70 -22.79 28.89
C GLU A 72 8.18 -22.59 28.76
N ASP A 73 7.43 -23.57 29.27
CA ASP A 73 5.99 -23.78 29.17
C ASP A 73 5.13 -22.55 29.49
N ILE A 74 4.65 -21.83 28.45
CA ILE A 74 3.71 -20.72 28.61
C ILE A 74 2.61 -20.81 27.54
N PRO A 75 1.32 -20.61 27.91
CA PRO A 75 0.18 -20.73 26.99
C PRO A 75 0.25 -19.74 25.81
N PRO A 76 -0.46 -20.03 24.70
CA PRO A 76 -0.30 -19.32 23.44
C PRO A 76 -0.74 -17.86 23.56
N GLY A 77 0.22 -16.95 23.47
CA GLY A 77 0.04 -15.51 23.40
C GLY A 77 1.27 -14.84 22.77
N ASN A 78 1.02 -13.82 21.95
CA ASN A 78 2.02 -13.14 21.12
C ASN A 78 2.97 -12.27 21.98
N TYR A 79 4.06 -12.83 22.51
CA TYR A 79 5.00 -12.08 23.34
C TYR A 79 6.45 -12.29 22.92
N ILE A 80 7.20 -11.18 22.82
CA ILE A 80 8.67 -11.19 22.84
C ILE A 80 9.07 -10.81 24.26
N ARG A 81 9.62 -11.75 25.03
CA ARG A 81 10.22 -11.47 26.34
C ARG A 81 11.54 -10.73 26.14
N LEU A 82 11.58 -9.46 26.53
CA LEU A 82 12.84 -8.75 26.75
C LEU A 82 13.03 -8.64 28.26
N HIS A 83 14.03 -9.32 28.82
CA HIS A 83 14.36 -9.10 30.23
C HIS A 83 14.91 -7.68 30.37
N SER A 84 14.59 -7.00 31.48
CA SER A 84 15.11 -5.64 31.73
C SER A 84 16.64 -5.58 31.78
N ARG A 85 17.29 -6.74 31.96
CA ARG A 85 18.74 -6.92 31.95
C ARG A 85 19.36 -6.99 30.54
N ASP A 86 18.58 -7.23 29.50
CA ASP A 86 19.03 -7.44 28.12
C ASP A 86 19.01 -6.16 27.27
N ILE A 87 18.64 -5.01 27.86
CA ILE A 87 18.71 -3.69 27.19
C ILE A 87 20.17 -3.24 27.16
N VAL A 88 20.94 -3.86 26.27
CA VAL A 88 22.27 -3.36 25.88
C VAL A 88 22.06 -2.17 24.96
N ASP A 89 22.82 -1.10 25.23
CA ASP A 89 22.89 0.21 24.57
C ASP A 89 23.18 0.09 23.06
N THR A 90 22.23 -0.44 22.30
CA THR A 90 22.28 -0.53 20.85
C THR A 90 21.50 0.65 20.29
N ARG A 91 22.26 1.62 19.77
CA ARG A 91 21.77 2.87 19.17
C ARG A 91 20.92 2.68 17.91
N ASP A 92 20.60 1.45 17.54
CA ASP A 92 19.94 1.08 16.27
C ASP A 92 18.47 0.65 16.42
N LEU A 93 17.90 0.64 17.62
CA LEU A 93 16.47 0.42 17.80
C LEU A 93 15.70 1.73 17.61
N ILE A 94 15.31 2.00 16.36
CA ILE A 94 14.29 3.02 16.04
C ILE A 94 12.96 2.54 16.64
N SER A 95 12.66 2.97 17.87
CA SER A 95 11.46 2.50 18.57
C SER A 95 10.22 3.32 18.22
N ALA A 96 9.15 2.60 17.87
CA ALA A 96 7.78 3.09 17.80
C ALA A 96 7.37 3.87 19.07
N LYS A 97 6.46 4.84 18.94
CA LYS A 97 5.77 5.45 20.09
C LYS A 97 5.03 4.35 20.86
N SER A 98 5.58 3.93 22.01
CA SER A 98 4.83 3.15 23.02
C SER A 98 3.99 4.10 23.87
N SER A 99 2.76 3.72 24.17
CA SER A 99 1.97 4.32 25.24
C SER A 99 2.23 3.53 26.52
N LEU A 100 3.33 3.83 27.22
CA LEU A 100 3.54 3.32 28.57
C LEU A 100 2.60 4.10 29.51
N ARG A 101 2.12 3.53 30.62
CA ARG A 101 1.36 4.27 31.63
C ARG A 101 2.05 4.14 32.99
N ASP A 102 2.10 5.22 33.76
CA ASP A 102 2.55 5.14 35.15
C ASP A 102 1.49 4.47 36.05
N LEU A 103 1.86 4.18 37.31
CA LEU A 103 0.97 3.63 38.34
C LEU A 103 -0.25 4.52 38.65
N SER A 104 -0.25 5.78 38.17
CA SER A 104 -1.33 6.75 38.29
C SER A 104 -2.16 6.88 37.00
N GLY A 105 -1.86 6.09 35.96
CA GLY A 105 -2.58 6.04 34.69
C GLY A 105 -2.13 7.06 33.62
N ASN A 106 -1.06 7.83 33.83
CA ASN A 106 -0.59 8.84 32.88
C ASN A 106 0.27 8.24 31.76
N GLU A 107 0.05 8.66 30.52
CA GLU A 107 0.81 8.17 29.36
C GLU A 107 2.26 8.69 29.32
N LEU A 108 3.21 7.76 29.37
CA LEU A 108 4.66 7.96 29.24
C LEU A 108 5.09 7.67 27.80
N THR A 109 5.79 8.62 27.19
CA THR A 109 6.34 8.48 25.83
C THR A 109 7.83 8.09 25.88
N LEU A 110 8.24 7.21 24.96
CA LEU A 110 9.57 6.55 24.92
C LEU A 110 10.78 7.51 24.85
N ASN A 111 10.58 8.78 24.46
CA ASN A 111 11.64 9.79 24.45
C ASN A 111 11.91 10.44 25.82
N SER A 112 11.20 10.04 26.88
CA SER A 112 11.29 10.67 28.21
C SER A 112 11.21 9.70 29.38
N LEU A 113 11.70 8.47 29.22
CA LEU A 113 11.86 7.56 30.37
C LEU A 113 12.97 8.09 31.29
N HIS A 114 12.57 8.89 32.27
CA HIS A 114 13.41 9.33 33.37
C HIS A 114 13.92 8.10 34.15
N VAL A 115 15.18 8.10 34.58
CA VAL A 115 15.86 6.94 35.20
C VAL A 115 15.07 6.35 36.38
N ASN A 116 14.37 7.19 37.14
CA ASN A 116 13.57 6.76 38.29
C ASN A 116 12.31 5.97 37.90
N SER A 117 11.80 6.13 36.67
CA SER A 117 10.63 5.40 36.16
C SER A 117 10.97 3.98 35.69
N ARG A 118 12.26 3.67 35.44
CA ARG A 118 12.72 2.28 35.15
C ARG A 118 12.65 1.39 36.39
N ASN A 119 12.91 1.94 37.57
CA ASN A 119 12.93 1.20 38.82
C ASN A 119 11.52 0.89 39.37
N LEU A 120 10.48 1.45 38.75
CA LEU A 120 9.07 1.20 39.10
C LEU A 120 8.41 0.13 38.23
N LEU A 121 9.11 -0.36 37.21
CA LEU A 121 8.63 -1.52 36.46
C LEU A 121 8.85 -2.77 37.33
N PRO A 122 7.81 -3.55 37.65
CA PRO A 122 8.01 -4.84 38.30
C PRO A 122 8.93 -5.71 37.44
N ALA A 123 9.66 -6.63 38.09
CA ALA A 123 10.67 -7.47 37.46
C ALA A 123 10.16 -8.31 36.25
N GLU A 124 8.85 -8.35 36.05
CA GLU A 124 8.13 -9.09 35.02
C GLU A 124 7.12 -8.23 34.24
N ALA A 125 7.34 -6.91 34.15
CA ALA A 125 6.46 -6.06 33.35
C ALA A 125 6.57 -6.38 31.85
N ASP A 126 5.49 -6.91 31.26
CA ASP A 126 5.39 -7.11 29.81
C ASP A 126 5.42 -5.76 29.07
N LEU A 127 6.33 -5.64 28.10
CA LEU A 127 6.43 -4.47 27.23
C LEU A 127 5.71 -4.74 25.91
N GLU A 128 4.53 -4.15 25.72
CA GLU A 128 3.79 -4.25 24.46
C GLU A 128 4.43 -3.35 23.39
N ILE A 129 5.13 -3.97 22.42
CA ILE A 129 5.66 -3.27 21.24
C ILE A 129 4.61 -3.36 20.13
N LYS A 130 3.86 -2.27 19.93
CA LYS A 130 2.91 -2.16 18.81
C LYS A 130 3.66 -1.88 17.51
N TYR A 131 3.46 -2.71 16.48
CA TYR A 131 4.11 -2.52 15.18
C TYR A 131 3.73 -1.14 14.61
N PRO A 132 4.69 -0.21 14.43
CA PRO A 132 4.39 1.19 14.15
C PRO A 132 3.83 1.45 12.74
N LEU A 133 3.88 0.45 11.85
CA LEU A 133 3.74 0.65 10.41
C LEU A 133 2.70 -0.30 9.83
N SER A 134 1.44 -0.10 10.20
CA SER A 134 0.29 -0.74 9.59
C SER A 134 -0.70 0.30 9.07
N ALA A 135 -1.38 -0.01 7.96
CA ALA A 135 -2.45 0.82 7.42
C ALA A 135 -3.75 0.04 7.31
N SER A 136 -4.84 0.65 7.79
CA SER A 136 -6.21 0.17 7.62
C SER A 136 -7.12 1.36 7.40
N ILE A 137 -8.35 1.12 6.96
CA ILE A 137 -9.37 2.17 6.91
C ILE A 137 -9.61 2.75 8.30
N GLY A 138 -9.81 4.06 8.36
CA GLY A 138 -10.12 4.80 9.57
C GLY A 138 -11.53 5.35 9.54
N ARG A 139 -12.07 5.66 10.71
CA ARG A 139 -13.33 6.38 10.85
C ARG A 139 -13.13 7.64 11.69
N ILE A 140 -13.83 8.71 11.34
CA ILE A 140 -13.92 9.92 12.15
C ILE A 140 -15.40 10.26 12.27
N TYR A 141 -15.95 10.11 13.46
CA TYR A 141 -17.29 10.60 13.76
C TYR A 141 -17.20 12.00 14.37
N VAL A 142 -18.04 12.90 13.88
CA VAL A 142 -18.17 14.25 14.40
C VAL A 142 -19.62 14.48 14.82
N PRO A 143 -19.86 14.71 16.12
CA PRO A 143 -21.20 14.99 16.61
C PRO A 143 -21.70 16.37 16.12
N GLU A 144 -22.99 16.60 16.30
CA GLU A 144 -23.64 17.87 16.00
C GLU A 144 -23.07 18.97 16.89
N ASP A 145 -22.93 20.17 16.35
CA ASP A 145 -22.58 21.37 17.11
C ASP A 145 -23.57 22.49 16.74
N THR A 146 -23.98 23.25 17.74
CA THR A 146 -24.89 24.38 17.56
C THR A 146 -24.13 25.72 17.44
N ARG A 147 -22.81 25.69 17.59
CA ARG A 147 -21.96 26.89 17.66
C ARG A 147 -21.47 27.33 16.30
N THR A 148 -21.88 28.52 15.87
CA THR A 148 -21.45 29.13 14.61
C THR A 148 -20.02 29.71 14.63
N THR A 149 -19.37 29.75 15.81
CA THR A 149 -18.00 30.28 15.95
C THR A 149 -17.05 29.23 16.54
N PRO A 150 -15.80 29.16 16.07
CA PRO A 150 -14.80 28.18 16.55
C PRO A 150 -14.23 28.52 17.93
N ARG A 151 -14.79 29.51 18.64
CA ARG A 151 -14.30 29.97 19.94
C ARG A 151 -15.09 29.34 21.06
N TYR A 152 -14.36 28.99 22.11
CA TYR A 152 -14.89 28.56 23.40
C TYR A 152 -16.04 29.44 23.88
N SER A 153 -17.19 28.81 24.15
CA SER A 153 -18.30 29.49 24.82
C SER A 153 -18.09 29.41 26.32
N ARG A 154 -18.33 30.51 27.04
CA ARG A 154 -18.28 30.53 28.50
C ARG A 154 -19.65 30.14 29.03
N VAL A 155 -19.81 28.88 29.46
CA VAL A 155 -20.99 28.46 30.21
C VAL A 155 -20.67 28.65 31.69
N ALA A 156 -21.44 29.50 32.37
CA ALA A 156 -21.28 29.73 33.80
C ALA A 156 -22.15 28.74 34.58
N VAL A 157 -21.53 27.79 35.28
CA VAL A 157 -22.25 26.94 36.24
C VAL A 157 -22.15 27.60 37.62
N ALA A 158 -23.29 27.69 38.32
CA ALA A 158 -23.33 28.22 39.68
C ALA A 158 -22.65 27.23 40.63
N GLY A 159 -21.54 27.64 41.25
CA GLY A 159 -20.96 26.87 42.36
C GLY A 159 -21.85 26.92 43.61
N PRO A 160 -21.57 26.08 44.63
CA PRO A 160 -22.32 26.03 45.89
C PRO A 160 -22.45 27.39 46.60
N ASN A 161 -21.53 28.32 46.34
CA ASN A 161 -21.49 29.65 46.93
C ASN A 161 -21.99 30.77 45.98
N GLY A 162 -22.64 30.42 44.86
CA GLY A 162 -23.10 31.40 43.86
C GLY A 162 -22.00 31.99 42.96
N LEU A 163 -20.73 31.63 43.19
CA LEU A 163 -19.61 31.99 42.31
C LEU A 163 -19.73 31.21 41.00
N LYS A 164 -19.86 31.95 39.90
CA LYS A 164 -19.92 31.42 38.54
C LYS A 164 -18.51 31.11 38.05
N HIS A 165 -18.14 29.83 38.01
CA HIS A 165 -16.92 29.41 37.34
C HIS A 165 -17.20 29.22 35.84
N PRO A 166 -16.45 29.87 34.93
CA PRO A 166 -16.62 29.64 33.51
C PRO A 166 -16.11 28.24 33.17
N ILE A 167 -17.03 27.32 32.87
CA ILE A 167 -16.67 26.09 32.17
C ILE A 167 -16.48 26.47 30.71
N VAL A 168 -15.26 26.26 30.25
CA VAL A 168 -14.88 26.46 28.86
C VAL A 168 -15.22 25.18 28.12
N GLU A 169 -16.47 25.06 27.64
CA GLU A 169 -16.81 23.96 26.75
C GLU A 169 -16.35 24.33 25.33
N GLY A 170 -15.39 23.58 24.79
CA GLY A 170 -14.97 23.68 23.39
C GLY A 170 -15.89 22.91 22.45
N PRO A 171 -15.84 23.17 21.13
CA PRO A 171 -16.42 22.27 20.15
C PRO A 171 -15.77 20.88 20.27
N HIS A 172 -16.46 19.84 19.79
CA HIS A 172 -15.90 18.49 19.82
C HIS A 172 -14.56 18.44 19.07
N GLU A 173 -13.55 17.76 19.61
CA GLU A 173 -12.18 17.77 19.07
C GLU A 173 -12.09 17.30 17.61
N ASN A 174 -12.99 16.40 17.19
CA ASN A 174 -13.03 15.91 15.80
C ASN A 174 -13.56 16.95 14.79
N ARG A 175 -14.11 18.09 15.24
CA ARG A 175 -14.61 19.14 14.35
C ARG A 175 -13.49 19.74 13.48
N LYS A 176 -12.25 19.75 13.98
CA LYS A 176 -11.06 20.18 13.23
C LYS A 176 -10.90 19.46 11.89
N TYR A 177 -11.27 18.19 11.82
CA TYR A 177 -11.14 17.40 10.58
C TYR A 177 -12.14 17.85 9.51
N VAL A 178 -13.35 18.23 9.89
CA VAL A 178 -14.35 18.73 8.92
C VAL A 178 -14.01 20.14 8.48
N LEU A 179 -13.58 21.02 9.40
CA LEU A 179 -13.14 22.38 9.04
C LEU A 179 -11.93 22.37 8.11
N ALA A 180 -11.01 21.40 8.27
CA ALA A 180 -9.88 21.25 7.34
C ALA A 180 -10.30 20.92 5.89
N LEU A 181 -11.53 20.44 5.68
CA LEU A 181 -12.08 20.11 4.36
C LEU A 181 -12.92 21.25 3.76
N GLU A 182 -13.07 22.38 4.45
CA GLU A 182 -13.91 23.50 4.02
C GLU A 182 -13.56 23.98 2.60
N ASN A 183 -12.28 24.29 2.35
CA ASN A 183 -11.82 24.74 1.04
C ASN A 183 -12.03 23.68 -0.04
N LEU A 184 -11.79 22.41 0.30
CA LEU A 184 -11.88 21.30 -0.64
C LEU A 184 -13.34 20.99 -1.04
N ILE A 185 -14.28 21.19 -0.12
CA ILE A 185 -15.71 20.98 -0.35
C ILE A 185 -16.36 22.19 -1.03
N ASN A 186 -15.95 23.42 -0.68
CA ASN A 186 -16.46 24.65 -1.29
C ASN A 186 -15.94 24.87 -2.71
N PHE A 187 -14.72 24.42 -3.01
CA PHE A 187 -14.07 24.60 -4.31
C PHE A 187 -13.57 23.27 -4.90
N PRO A 188 -14.46 22.33 -5.25
CA PRO A 188 -14.05 21.14 -5.98
C PRO A 188 -13.65 21.53 -7.42
N ASP A 189 -12.55 20.96 -7.93
CA ASP A 189 -11.95 21.25 -9.25
C ASP A 189 -12.91 21.09 -10.46
N ASP A 190 -14.12 20.58 -10.26
CA ASP A 190 -15.17 20.50 -11.29
C ASP A 190 -16.58 20.59 -10.66
N LEU A 191 -17.32 21.65 -11.00
CA LEU A 191 -18.79 21.69 -11.08
C LEU A 191 -19.64 21.25 -9.86
N GLN A 192 -19.24 21.58 -8.62
CA GLN A 192 -20.19 21.53 -7.49
C GLN A 192 -20.09 22.78 -6.63
N ASN A 193 -21.18 23.57 -6.58
CA ASN A 193 -21.45 24.46 -5.46
C ASN A 193 -21.67 23.58 -4.21
N GLY A 194 -20.59 23.18 -3.56
CA GLY A 194 -20.67 22.51 -2.27
C GLY A 194 -21.07 23.52 -1.20
N ASN A 195 -22.29 23.43 -0.67
CA ASN A 195 -22.66 24.20 0.51
C ASN A 195 -22.07 23.52 1.76
N PHE A 196 -20.77 23.74 2.02
CA PHE A 196 -20.10 23.20 3.20
C PHE A 196 -20.79 23.62 4.51
N ASP A 197 -21.19 24.88 4.58
CA ASP A 197 -21.82 25.49 5.75
C ASP A 197 -23.16 24.82 6.11
N SER A 198 -24.00 24.48 5.12
CA SER A 198 -25.32 23.89 5.39
C SER A 198 -25.25 22.39 5.69
N ASN A 199 -24.27 21.68 5.13
CA ASN A 199 -24.30 20.21 5.10
C ASN A 199 -23.27 19.54 6.04
N TYR A 200 -22.23 20.27 6.47
CA TYR A 200 -21.10 19.64 7.18
C TYR A 200 -20.60 20.41 8.40
N LYS A 201 -20.60 21.74 8.35
CA LYS A 201 -19.96 22.58 9.39
C LYS A 201 -20.50 22.32 10.80
N LEU A 202 -21.83 22.27 10.94
CA LEU A 202 -22.52 22.12 12.21
C LEU A 202 -23.21 20.76 12.38
N GLN A 203 -23.47 20.06 11.28
CA GLN A 203 -24.19 18.80 11.29
C GLN A 203 -23.35 17.62 11.79
N LYS A 204 -24.04 16.52 12.13
CA LYS A 204 -23.42 15.21 12.39
C LYS A 204 -22.78 14.70 11.11
N VAL A 205 -21.53 14.29 11.19
CA VAL A 205 -20.78 13.80 10.03
C VAL A 205 -20.02 12.54 10.41
N ASN A 206 -20.07 11.56 9.53
CA ASN A 206 -19.28 10.34 9.62
C ASN A 206 -18.34 10.25 8.42
N ILE A 207 -17.03 10.26 8.68
CA ILE A 207 -16.01 10.23 7.64
C ILE A 207 -15.32 8.87 7.66
N ILE A 208 -15.34 8.17 6.52
CA ILE A 208 -14.51 7.00 6.28
C ILE A 208 -13.24 7.46 5.57
N CYS A 209 -12.10 7.13 6.17
CA CYS A 209 -10.77 7.51 5.70
C CYS A 209 -10.09 6.29 5.09
N ILE A 210 -9.77 6.36 3.80
CA ILE A 210 -9.02 5.33 3.10
C ILE A 210 -7.58 5.81 2.94
N PRO A 211 -6.59 5.14 3.56
CA PRO A 211 -5.19 5.54 3.43
C PRO A 211 -4.67 5.51 1.99
N GLY A 212 -3.74 6.41 1.69
CA GLY A 212 -3.14 6.57 0.36
C GLY A 212 -2.50 5.31 -0.22
N ILE A 213 -2.01 4.39 0.62
CA ILE A 213 -1.44 3.11 0.19
C ILE A 213 -2.44 2.25 -0.62
N PHE A 214 -3.74 2.38 -0.35
CA PHE A 214 -4.78 1.65 -1.08
C PHE A 214 -5.28 2.42 -2.31
N THR A 215 -5.16 3.74 -2.34
CA THR A 215 -5.65 4.56 -3.46
C THR A 215 -4.58 4.82 -4.51
N GLY A 216 -3.31 4.76 -4.13
CA GLY A 216 -2.18 5.23 -4.92
C GLY A 216 -2.31 6.73 -5.19
N SER A 217 -2.75 7.08 -6.39
CA SER A 217 -3.01 8.47 -6.77
C SER A 217 -4.39 8.99 -6.38
N SER A 218 -5.43 8.16 -6.51
CA SER A 218 -6.83 8.56 -6.25
C SER A 218 -7.74 7.34 -6.26
N ILE A 219 -8.90 7.41 -5.62
CA ILE A 219 -9.95 6.42 -5.83
C ILE A 219 -10.50 6.57 -7.26
N LYS A 220 -10.74 5.45 -7.95
CA LYS A 220 -11.39 5.44 -9.25
C LYS A 220 -12.84 5.95 -9.09
N LYS A 221 -13.23 6.95 -9.87
CA LYS A 221 -14.62 7.45 -9.91
C LYS A 221 -15.58 6.30 -10.28
N GLU A 222 -16.75 6.29 -9.65
CA GLU A 222 -17.83 5.29 -9.84
C GLU A 222 -17.39 3.85 -9.53
N SER A 223 -16.55 3.68 -8.50
CA SER A 223 -16.05 2.36 -8.07
C SER A 223 -16.35 2.01 -6.61
N ILE A 224 -16.84 2.97 -5.82
CA ILE A 224 -17.11 2.82 -4.40
C ILE A 224 -18.48 2.17 -4.23
N LYS A 225 -18.51 1.11 -3.42
CA LYS A 225 -19.73 0.45 -2.99
C LYS A 225 -19.70 0.24 -1.49
N LEU A 226 -20.72 0.76 -0.82
CA LEU A 226 -20.95 0.58 0.61
C LEU A 226 -22.15 -0.35 0.80
N ASN A 227 -21.96 -1.43 1.55
CA ASN A 227 -23.06 -2.34 1.92
C ASN A 227 -23.23 -2.33 3.44
N TYR A 228 -24.49 -2.25 3.89
CA TYR A 228 -24.89 -2.34 5.29
C TYR A 228 -25.67 -3.64 5.50
N PHE A 229 -25.20 -4.47 6.42
CA PHE A 229 -25.86 -5.70 6.84
C PHE A 229 -26.33 -5.60 8.30
N VAL A 230 -27.50 -6.16 8.59
CA VAL A 230 -28.02 -6.40 9.94
C VAL A 230 -28.45 -7.85 10.04
N ASN A 231 -27.98 -8.57 11.06
CA ASN A 231 -28.21 -10.01 11.24
C ASN A 231 -27.90 -10.85 9.99
N GLY A 232 -26.86 -10.46 9.24
CA GLY A 232 -26.46 -11.11 7.99
C GLY A 232 -27.33 -10.78 6.77
N LYS A 233 -28.43 -10.03 6.92
CA LYS A 233 -29.27 -9.56 5.81
C LYS A 233 -28.78 -8.20 5.32
N LEU A 234 -28.66 -8.04 4.00
CA LEU A 234 -28.39 -6.73 3.38
C LEU A 234 -29.58 -5.80 3.61
N ILE A 235 -29.37 -4.67 4.29
CA ILE A 235 -30.41 -3.67 4.57
C ILE A 235 -30.24 -2.37 3.79
N ALA A 236 -29.01 -2.04 3.34
CA ALA A 236 -28.78 -0.92 2.46
C ALA A 236 -27.53 -1.07 1.58
N THR A 237 -27.53 -0.42 0.42
CA THR A 237 -26.39 -0.29 -0.49
C THR A 237 -26.30 1.15 -0.98
N ALA A 238 -25.10 1.70 -0.99
CA ALA A 238 -24.81 2.98 -1.61
C ALA A 238 -23.65 2.86 -2.60
N VAL A 239 -23.74 3.62 -3.68
CA VAL A 239 -22.77 3.66 -4.78
C VAL A 239 -22.42 5.12 -5.06
N ASP A 240 -21.18 5.39 -5.42
CA ASP A 240 -20.78 6.74 -5.80
C ASP A 240 -21.17 7.06 -7.26
N LYS A 241 -21.64 8.28 -7.49
CA LYS A 241 -21.92 8.82 -8.82
C LYS A 241 -21.57 10.31 -8.82
N ALA A 242 -20.65 10.70 -9.70
CA ALA A 242 -20.20 12.09 -9.83
C ALA A 242 -19.81 12.76 -8.48
N GLY A 243 -19.09 12.06 -7.60
CA GLY A 243 -18.65 12.61 -6.30
C GLY A 243 -19.72 12.65 -5.21
N LYS A 244 -20.94 12.18 -5.49
CA LYS A 244 -22.01 11.99 -4.49
C LYS A 244 -22.17 10.51 -4.17
N MET A 245 -22.39 10.17 -2.91
CA MET A 245 -22.83 8.83 -2.50
C MET A 245 -24.36 8.77 -2.59
N ILE A 246 -24.87 7.85 -3.41
CA ILE A 246 -26.31 7.68 -3.61
C ILE A 246 -26.70 6.30 -3.08
N CYS A 247 -27.74 6.26 -2.24
CA CYS A 247 -28.30 5.02 -1.74
C CYS A 247 -29.14 4.35 -2.84
N THR A 248 -28.68 3.22 -3.36
CA THR A 248 -29.33 2.49 -4.47
C THR A 248 -30.31 1.43 -3.96
N PHE A 249 -30.12 0.96 -2.73
CA PHE A 249 -31.00 0.00 -2.08
C PHE A 249 -31.10 0.35 -0.59
N ALA A 250 -32.30 0.29 -0.03
CA ALA A 250 -32.54 0.38 1.40
C ALA A 250 -33.85 -0.35 1.74
N THR A 251 -33.95 -0.91 2.94
CA THR A 251 -35.22 -1.40 3.50
C THR A 251 -36.26 -0.30 3.65
N THR A 252 -35.82 0.92 3.93
CA THR A 252 -36.68 2.12 3.96
C THR A 252 -36.74 2.77 2.59
N ALA A 253 -37.91 2.72 1.93
CA ALA A 253 -38.08 3.21 0.56
C ALA A 253 -37.71 4.70 0.38
N ALA A 254 -37.92 5.53 1.41
CA ALA A 254 -37.61 6.96 1.37
C ALA A 254 -36.12 7.28 1.18
N LEU A 255 -35.22 6.32 1.45
CA LEU A 255 -33.77 6.47 1.27
C LEU A 255 -33.29 6.11 -0.13
N ILE A 256 -34.09 5.40 -0.93
CA ILE A 256 -33.67 4.97 -2.27
C ILE A 256 -33.54 6.20 -3.18
N ASN A 257 -32.44 6.27 -3.92
CA ASN A 257 -32.03 7.39 -4.76
C ASN A 257 -31.72 8.70 -4.01
N GLN A 258 -31.65 8.68 -2.69
CA GLN A 258 -31.20 9.85 -1.92
C GLN A 258 -29.68 9.96 -1.88
N VAL A 259 -29.19 11.19 -1.89
CA VAL A 259 -27.78 11.51 -1.62
C VAL A 259 -27.56 11.38 -0.12
N ILE A 260 -26.62 10.52 0.26
CA ILE A 260 -26.33 10.21 1.67
C ILE A 260 -25.00 10.81 2.14
N GLY A 261 -24.25 11.41 1.22
CA GLY A 261 -22.90 11.89 1.47
C GLY A 261 -22.14 12.28 0.20
N ASP A 262 -20.89 12.70 0.38
CA ASP A 262 -19.96 13.16 -0.65
C ASP A 262 -18.66 12.34 -0.64
N VAL A 263 -18.00 12.24 -1.79
CA VAL A 263 -16.72 11.54 -1.95
C VAL A 263 -15.65 12.48 -2.45
N ILE A 264 -14.52 12.51 -1.76
CA ILE A 264 -13.32 13.24 -2.16
C ILE A 264 -12.28 12.24 -2.66
N TYR A 265 -12.36 11.92 -3.96
CA TYR A 265 -11.59 10.84 -4.58
C TYR A 265 -10.07 10.96 -4.40
N ASN A 266 -9.53 12.18 -4.49
CA ASN A 266 -8.08 12.43 -4.42
C ASN A 266 -7.54 12.27 -2.98
N GLN A 267 -8.38 12.47 -1.97
CA GLN A 267 -7.98 12.36 -0.55
C GLN A 267 -8.38 11.03 0.08
N GLY A 268 -9.11 10.17 -0.65
CA GLY A 268 -9.59 8.90 -0.13
C GLY A 268 -10.64 9.05 0.98
N LEU A 269 -11.45 10.12 0.94
CA LEU A 269 -12.44 10.40 1.99
C LEU A 269 -13.86 10.16 1.47
N ILE A 270 -14.67 9.51 2.30
CA ILE A 270 -16.11 9.36 2.09
C ILE A 270 -16.80 10.02 3.28
N ILE A 271 -17.58 11.05 3.03
CA ILE A 271 -18.26 11.85 4.04
C ILE A 271 -19.75 11.48 4.00
N LEU A 272 -20.29 10.97 5.09
CA LEU A 272 -21.71 10.60 5.22
C LEU A 272 -22.38 11.54 6.22
N ASN A 273 -23.53 12.11 5.87
CA ASN A 273 -24.27 13.06 6.71
C ASN A 273 -25.76 12.71 6.87
N ASN A 274 -26.24 11.63 6.24
CA ASN A 274 -27.64 11.24 6.33
C ASN A 274 -27.95 10.50 7.66
N SER A 275 -28.82 11.11 8.48
CA SER A 275 -29.26 10.59 9.77
C SER A 275 -30.56 9.79 9.73
N THR A 276 -31.17 9.60 8.56
CA THR A 276 -32.45 8.89 8.43
C THR A 276 -32.25 7.41 8.77
N ALA A 277 -33.18 6.84 9.54
CA ALA A 277 -33.13 5.43 9.90
C ALA A 277 -33.28 4.54 8.65
N ILE A 278 -32.32 3.64 8.44
CA ILE A 278 -32.36 2.62 7.38
C ILE A 278 -33.36 1.54 7.76
N ASP A 279 -33.41 1.17 9.04
CA ASP A 279 -34.36 0.24 9.63
C ASP A 279 -34.86 0.83 10.96
N SER A 280 -36.17 0.88 11.13
CA SER A 280 -36.81 1.41 12.34
C SER A 280 -36.97 0.36 13.44
N THR A 281 -36.84 -0.93 13.11
CA THR A 281 -37.08 -2.05 14.02
C THR A 281 -35.81 -2.50 14.73
N HIS A 282 -34.65 -2.38 14.07
CA HIS A 282 -33.35 -2.71 14.64
C HIS A 282 -32.75 -1.53 15.38
N GLN A 283 -32.16 -1.77 16.56
CA GLN A 283 -31.43 -0.76 17.32
C GLN A 283 -30.18 -1.35 17.98
N GLU A 284 -29.07 -0.62 17.95
CA GLU A 284 -27.82 -1.00 18.61
C GLU A 284 -27.09 0.22 19.19
N ASN A 285 -26.07 -0.04 19.99
CA ASN A 285 -25.28 0.93 20.74
C ASN A 285 -24.21 1.63 19.87
N TYR A 286 -24.64 2.27 18.79
CA TYR A 286 -23.74 2.85 17.78
C TYR A 286 -22.93 4.08 18.23
N PHE A 287 -23.47 4.86 19.17
CA PHE A 287 -22.90 6.15 19.59
C PHE A 287 -22.69 6.28 21.11
N SER A 288 -23.03 5.25 21.86
CA SER A 288 -22.89 5.20 23.32
C SER A 288 -22.80 3.75 23.77
N THR A 289 -22.37 3.51 25.01
CA THR A 289 -22.32 2.16 25.60
C THR A 289 -23.67 1.69 26.18
N SER A 290 -24.63 2.60 26.37
CA SER A 290 -25.89 2.31 27.08
C SER A 290 -27.18 2.68 26.33
N ALA A 291 -27.12 3.60 25.37
CA ALA A 291 -28.27 4.00 24.57
C ALA A 291 -28.21 3.39 23.16
N THR A 292 -29.31 2.73 22.80
CA THR A 292 -29.53 2.14 21.49
C THR A 292 -30.07 3.18 20.51
N THR A 293 -29.66 3.09 19.25
CA THR A 293 -30.14 3.96 18.16
C THR A 293 -30.38 3.13 16.91
N ASN A 294 -31.25 3.60 16.03
CA ASN A 294 -31.51 2.92 14.76
C ASN A 294 -30.30 3.01 13.80
N PRO A 295 -30.09 2.01 12.92
CA PRO A 295 -29.05 2.06 11.88
C PRO A 295 -29.28 3.23 10.93
N SER A 296 -28.21 3.96 10.58
CA SER A 296 -28.22 5.11 9.67
C SER A 296 -26.87 5.22 8.94
N TRP A 297 -26.76 6.06 7.92
CA TRP A 297 -25.46 6.25 7.26
C TRP A 297 -24.43 6.95 8.18
N LEU A 298 -24.86 7.65 9.23
CA LEU A 298 -23.99 8.23 10.26
C LEU A 298 -23.30 7.19 11.16
N ASN A 299 -23.91 6.03 11.39
CA ASN A 299 -23.29 4.95 12.17
C ASN A 299 -22.61 3.89 11.30
N PHE A 300 -22.54 4.11 9.99
CA PHE A 300 -21.82 3.24 9.08
C PHE A 300 -20.35 3.07 9.50
N GLY A 301 -19.88 1.83 9.58
CA GLY A 301 -18.50 1.53 9.99
C GLY A 301 -18.25 1.63 11.49
N THR A 302 -19.29 1.50 12.33
CA THR A 302 -19.09 1.33 13.78
C THR A 302 -18.24 0.08 14.03
N GLY A 303 -17.13 0.24 14.75
CA GLY A 303 -16.09 -0.79 14.89
C GLY A 303 -14.83 -0.60 14.04
N ILE A 304 -14.82 0.36 13.09
CA ILE A 304 -13.57 0.81 12.47
C ILE A 304 -12.77 1.65 13.49
N LYS A 305 -11.45 1.49 13.50
CA LYS A 305 -10.53 2.29 14.32
C LYS A 305 -10.76 3.80 14.11
N GLN A 306 -10.94 4.54 15.21
CA GLN A 306 -11.09 5.99 15.11
C GLN A 306 -9.73 6.68 14.99
N THR A 307 -9.63 7.69 14.12
CA THR A 307 -8.39 8.47 13.89
C THR A 307 -8.36 9.79 14.69
N GLY A 308 -9.48 10.15 15.32
CA GLY A 308 -9.63 11.32 16.20
C GLY A 308 -9.94 10.92 17.64
N LYS A 309 -10.52 11.83 18.42
CA LYS A 309 -11.06 11.54 19.75
C LYS A 309 -12.11 10.44 19.61
N GLU A 310 -11.88 9.33 20.32
CA GLU A 310 -12.76 8.18 20.31
C GLU A 310 -14.12 8.54 20.91
N LEU A 311 -15.19 8.23 20.17
CA LEU A 311 -16.53 8.18 20.74
C LEU A 311 -16.70 6.85 21.48
N GLU A 312 -17.23 6.89 22.68
CA GLU A 312 -17.62 5.66 23.39
C GLU A 312 -18.76 4.97 22.64
N THR A 313 -18.50 3.82 22.05
CA THR A 313 -19.51 3.00 21.36
C THR A 313 -19.65 1.66 22.08
N GLY A 314 -20.86 1.13 22.18
CA GLY A 314 -21.08 -0.23 22.67
C GLY A 314 -20.76 -1.29 21.61
N LEU A 315 -20.92 -2.56 21.99
CA LEU A 315 -20.81 -3.66 21.04
C LEU A 315 -22.01 -3.66 20.08
N CYS A 316 -21.74 -3.78 18.78
CA CYS A 316 -22.75 -3.91 17.73
C CYS A 316 -22.59 -5.27 17.02
N PRO A 317 -23.01 -6.39 17.65
CA PRO A 317 -22.80 -7.74 17.10
C PRO A 317 -23.66 -8.05 15.88
N ALA A 318 -24.80 -7.37 15.69
CA ALA A 318 -25.71 -7.63 14.59
C ALA A 318 -25.35 -6.84 13.32
N SER A 319 -24.67 -5.70 13.47
CA SER A 319 -24.27 -4.84 12.36
C SER A 319 -22.96 -5.25 11.72
N ALA A 320 -22.97 -5.35 10.39
CA ALA A 320 -21.78 -5.50 9.58
C ALA A 320 -21.77 -4.52 8.40
N TYR A 321 -20.57 -4.13 7.99
CA TYR A 321 -20.36 -3.15 6.95
C TYR A 321 -19.38 -3.70 5.92
N SER A 322 -19.56 -3.37 4.65
CA SER A 322 -18.55 -3.62 3.62
C SER A 322 -18.27 -2.36 2.83
N VAL A 323 -16.98 -2.06 2.66
CA VAL A 323 -16.46 -0.94 1.87
C VAL A 323 -15.65 -1.54 0.74
N THR A 324 -16.14 -1.42 -0.49
CA THR A 324 -15.44 -1.89 -1.69
C THR A 324 -15.10 -0.68 -2.56
N PHE A 325 -13.89 -0.59 -3.06
CA PHE A 325 -13.47 0.49 -3.97
C PHE A 325 -12.31 0.05 -4.86
N LYS A 326 -12.03 0.81 -5.92
CA LYS A 326 -10.84 0.62 -6.76
C LYS A 326 -9.88 1.79 -6.60
N GLY A 327 -8.62 1.49 -6.32
CA GLY A 327 -7.54 2.48 -6.37
C GLY A 327 -7.21 2.88 -7.82
N THR A 328 -6.37 3.90 -7.98
CA THR A 328 -5.80 4.29 -9.28
C THR A 328 -4.29 4.45 -9.09
N ASN A 329 -3.54 3.45 -9.56
CA ASN A 329 -2.08 3.49 -9.50
C ASN A 329 -1.55 3.85 -10.88
N LYS A 330 -0.75 4.91 -10.93
CA LYS A 330 -0.06 5.38 -12.13
C LYS A 330 1.38 4.89 -12.06
N ILE A 331 1.71 3.87 -12.85
CA ILE A 331 3.06 3.31 -12.92
C ILE A 331 3.72 3.91 -14.16
N PRO A 332 4.72 4.80 -14.00
CA PRO A 332 5.52 5.26 -15.12
C PRO A 332 6.36 4.10 -15.66
N THR A 333 6.26 3.86 -16.97
CA THR A 333 6.98 2.80 -17.67
C THR A 333 7.71 3.40 -18.86
N LEU A 334 9.04 3.20 -18.92
CA LEU A 334 9.85 3.50 -20.09
C LEU A 334 9.97 2.23 -20.94
N SER A 335 9.50 2.32 -22.19
CA SER A 335 9.74 1.30 -23.20
C SER A 335 10.89 1.73 -24.11
N MET A 336 11.87 0.87 -24.28
CA MET A 336 13.05 1.09 -25.12
C MET A 336 13.07 0.07 -26.26
N PHE A 337 13.23 0.54 -27.48
CA PHE A 337 13.31 -0.30 -28.67
C PHE A 337 14.73 -0.30 -29.22
N SER A 338 15.37 -1.48 -29.21
CA SER A 338 16.69 -1.66 -29.81
C SER A 338 16.54 -2.46 -31.10
N PHE A 339 16.81 -1.81 -32.23
CA PHE A 339 16.77 -2.44 -33.55
C PHE A 339 18.15 -3.00 -33.90
N SER A 340 18.18 -4.23 -34.39
CA SER A 340 19.34 -4.91 -34.95
C SER A 340 19.04 -5.21 -36.41
N GLU A 341 19.49 -4.32 -37.29
CA GLU A 341 19.11 -4.34 -38.70
C GLU A 341 19.87 -5.43 -39.49
N ILE A 342 19.50 -5.62 -40.76
CA ILE A 342 20.21 -6.51 -41.68
C ILE A 342 21.68 -6.07 -41.78
N GLY A 343 22.60 -7.02 -41.69
CA GLY A 343 24.05 -6.78 -41.68
C GLY A 343 24.63 -6.29 -40.34
N GLU A 344 23.81 -5.88 -39.37
CA GLU A 344 24.29 -5.53 -38.03
C GLU A 344 24.41 -6.75 -37.10
N HIS A 345 25.29 -6.64 -36.09
CA HIS A 345 25.44 -7.62 -35.00
C HIS A 345 25.66 -9.08 -35.47
N ASN A 346 26.36 -9.25 -36.58
CA ASN A 346 26.67 -10.54 -37.20
C ASN A 346 27.96 -11.19 -36.65
N TYR A 347 28.70 -10.50 -35.78
CA TYR A 347 29.89 -11.03 -35.10
C TYR A 347 29.82 -10.85 -33.58
N SER A 348 30.46 -11.76 -32.84
CA SER A 348 30.64 -11.68 -31.39
C SER A 348 32.04 -11.20 -31.04
N ASN A 349 32.20 -10.45 -29.95
CA ASN A 349 33.54 -10.10 -29.43
C ASN A 349 34.08 -11.18 -28.46
N ASN A 350 33.34 -12.27 -28.25
CA ASN A 350 33.80 -13.38 -27.43
C ASN A 350 34.71 -14.29 -28.28
N PRO A 351 36.02 -14.43 -27.98
CA PRO A 351 36.98 -15.17 -28.82
C PRO A 351 36.68 -16.67 -28.97
N THR A 352 35.65 -17.20 -28.30
CA THR A 352 35.19 -18.59 -28.45
C THR A 352 34.76 -18.97 -29.88
N PHE A 353 34.61 -18.01 -30.79
CA PHE A 353 34.33 -18.28 -32.21
C PHE A 353 35.56 -18.77 -32.99
N LEU A 354 36.77 -18.62 -32.47
CA LEU A 354 37.99 -19.10 -33.12
C LEU A 354 38.18 -20.60 -32.90
N ASP A 355 38.62 -21.31 -33.94
CA ASP A 355 39.02 -22.70 -33.83
C ASP A 355 40.31 -22.82 -32.99
N SER A 356 40.35 -23.87 -32.16
CA SER A 356 41.55 -24.25 -31.43
C SER A 356 42.62 -24.86 -32.35
N LYS A 357 42.26 -25.20 -33.59
CA LYS A 357 43.17 -25.74 -34.60
C LYS A 357 43.74 -24.63 -35.48
N LEU A 358 45.05 -24.66 -35.67
CA LEU A 358 45.74 -23.86 -36.69
C LEU A 358 45.43 -24.43 -38.09
N GLU A 359 45.57 -23.59 -39.12
CA GLU A 359 45.33 -23.94 -40.54
C GLU A 359 46.12 -25.20 -40.97
N ASP A 360 47.28 -25.45 -40.34
CA ASP A 360 48.19 -26.59 -40.59
C ASP A 360 48.07 -27.79 -39.62
N ASN A 361 46.97 -27.91 -38.87
CA ASN A 361 46.69 -29.08 -38.01
C ASN A 361 47.75 -29.35 -36.90
N SER A 362 48.60 -28.37 -36.58
CA SER A 362 49.64 -28.48 -35.56
C SER A 362 49.15 -28.04 -34.17
N SER A 363 49.64 -28.72 -33.12
CA SER A 363 49.15 -28.60 -31.74
C SER A 363 49.40 -27.22 -31.10
N LEU A 364 48.63 -26.93 -30.04
CA LEU A 364 48.50 -25.74 -29.17
C LEU A 364 49.75 -24.98 -28.67
N LEU A 365 50.95 -25.18 -29.23
CA LEU A 365 52.20 -24.51 -28.82
C LEU A 365 52.64 -23.36 -29.75
N GLY A 366 51.73 -22.78 -30.53
CA GLY A 366 52.05 -21.74 -31.51
C GLY A 366 50.97 -20.68 -31.66
N GLU A 367 50.64 -19.96 -30.59
CA GLU A 367 49.69 -18.82 -30.69
C GLU A 367 50.31 -17.57 -31.34
N TYR A 368 51.64 -17.46 -31.34
CA TYR A 368 52.36 -16.34 -31.94
C TYR A 368 53.71 -16.83 -32.46
N LEU A 369 54.16 -16.28 -33.58
CA LEU A 369 55.53 -16.42 -34.05
C LEU A 369 56.34 -15.25 -33.47
N LEU A 370 57.19 -15.52 -32.48
CA LEU A 370 58.11 -14.52 -31.94
C LEU A 370 59.49 -14.71 -32.54
N THR A 371 59.96 -13.70 -33.27
CA THR A 371 61.38 -13.58 -33.63
C THR A 371 61.98 -12.36 -32.93
N ASN A 372 63.31 -12.22 -32.94
CA ASN A 372 63.98 -11.03 -32.39
C ASN A 372 63.57 -9.72 -33.09
N SER A 373 62.88 -9.77 -34.23
CA SER A 373 62.50 -8.60 -35.03
C SER A 373 61.03 -8.54 -35.44
N SER A 374 60.21 -9.54 -35.12
CA SER A 374 58.78 -9.54 -35.46
C SER A 374 57.93 -10.32 -34.47
N PHE A 375 56.72 -9.82 -34.28
CA PHE A 375 55.61 -10.51 -33.63
C PHE A 375 54.52 -10.66 -34.69
N GLU A 376 54.13 -11.90 -35.01
CA GLU A 376 53.01 -12.19 -35.90
C GLU A 376 52.04 -13.15 -35.21
N GLU A 377 50.77 -12.78 -35.19
CA GLU A 377 49.69 -13.62 -34.68
C GLU A 377 49.24 -14.58 -35.79
N ASN A 378 49.19 -15.88 -35.48
CA ASN A 378 48.82 -16.89 -36.47
C ASN A 378 47.34 -16.76 -36.84
N LYS A 379 47.03 -16.85 -38.14
CA LYS A 379 45.65 -16.86 -38.64
C LYS A 379 44.93 -18.10 -38.09
N LYS A 380 43.77 -17.88 -37.47
CA LYS A 380 42.90 -18.94 -36.94
C LYS A 380 41.63 -19.02 -37.77
N ASN A 381 41.14 -20.24 -37.97
CA ASN A 381 39.86 -20.46 -38.65
C ASN A 381 38.70 -20.08 -37.74
N ILE A 382 37.61 -19.57 -38.32
CA ILE A 382 36.37 -19.29 -37.60
C ILE A 382 35.54 -20.57 -37.53
N LYS A 383 35.12 -20.97 -36.33
CA LYS A 383 34.22 -22.10 -36.14
C LYS A 383 32.89 -21.82 -36.84
N SER A 384 32.50 -22.68 -37.78
CA SER A 384 31.14 -22.66 -38.33
C SER A 384 30.19 -23.34 -37.35
N ILE A 385 29.06 -22.69 -37.06
CA ILE A 385 27.98 -23.22 -36.22
C ILE A 385 26.74 -23.61 -37.03
N ASN A 386 26.82 -23.54 -38.36
CA ASN A 386 25.75 -23.96 -39.26
C ASN A 386 25.65 -25.48 -39.26
N LYS A 387 24.42 -25.99 -39.27
CA LYS A 387 24.15 -27.42 -39.34
C LYS A 387 23.50 -27.70 -40.68
N SER A 388 24.16 -28.54 -41.48
CA SER A 388 23.54 -29.11 -42.67
C SER A 388 22.37 -30.01 -42.30
N PRO A 389 21.24 -29.97 -43.03
CA PRO A 389 20.16 -30.93 -42.89
C PRO A 389 20.52 -32.31 -43.46
N TYR A 390 21.60 -32.42 -44.22
CA TYR A 390 22.08 -33.67 -44.82
C TYR A 390 23.30 -34.23 -44.06
N PRO A 391 23.35 -35.54 -43.79
CA PRO A 391 24.55 -36.19 -43.26
C PRO A 391 25.71 -36.07 -44.26
N ASP A 392 26.93 -35.95 -43.75
CA ASP A 392 28.19 -35.87 -44.51
C ASP A 392 28.32 -34.68 -45.49
N HIS A 393 27.48 -33.65 -45.33
CA HIS A 393 27.58 -32.41 -46.07
C HIS A 393 27.89 -31.25 -45.11
N GLU A 394 28.94 -30.49 -45.38
CA GLU A 394 29.23 -29.24 -44.67
C GLU A 394 28.60 -28.06 -45.42
N GLU A 395 27.79 -27.26 -44.73
CA GLU A 395 27.27 -26.01 -45.29
C GLU A 395 28.32 -24.91 -45.24
N ASP A 396 28.28 -24.03 -46.25
CA ASP A 396 29.10 -22.83 -46.30
C ASP A 396 28.98 -22.00 -45.01
N HIS A 397 30.08 -21.35 -44.64
CA HIS A 397 30.10 -20.48 -43.48
C HIS A 397 29.17 -19.27 -43.67
N ILE A 398 28.26 -19.09 -42.73
CA ILE A 398 27.38 -17.91 -42.65
C ILE A 398 27.56 -17.28 -41.29
N ASN A 399 27.90 -16.00 -41.27
CA ASN A 399 28.03 -15.21 -40.05
C ASN A 399 26.72 -15.28 -39.24
N THR A 400 26.80 -15.98 -38.12
CA THR A 400 25.68 -16.26 -37.24
C THR A 400 26.10 -15.95 -35.80
N THR A 401 25.31 -15.14 -35.12
CA THR A 401 25.54 -14.77 -33.72
C THR A 401 24.28 -15.04 -32.90
N TYR A 402 24.42 -15.39 -31.62
CA TYR A 402 23.30 -15.51 -30.69
C TYR A 402 23.28 -14.34 -29.71
N ILE A 403 22.16 -13.62 -29.66
CA ILE A 403 21.95 -12.54 -28.70
C ILE A 403 21.28 -13.15 -27.46
N SER A 404 21.99 -13.18 -26.34
CA SER A 404 21.50 -13.70 -25.06
C SER A 404 21.26 -12.60 -24.03
N LYS A 405 22.04 -11.52 -24.09
CA LYS A 405 21.98 -10.39 -23.16
C LYS A 405 22.13 -9.08 -23.91
N VAL A 406 21.44 -8.05 -23.43
CA VAL A 406 21.56 -6.67 -23.90
C VAL A 406 21.96 -5.80 -22.73
N GLY A 407 23.15 -5.19 -22.81
CA GLY A 407 23.62 -4.22 -21.82
C GLY A 407 23.10 -2.83 -22.15
N ILE A 408 22.56 -2.13 -21.15
CA ILE A 408 22.14 -0.74 -21.24
C ILE A 408 23.21 0.10 -20.57
N TYR A 409 23.71 1.11 -21.28
CA TYR A 409 24.81 1.96 -20.84
C TYR A 409 24.36 3.41 -20.72
N ASP A 410 24.97 4.15 -19.79
CA ASP A 410 24.81 5.59 -19.70
C ASP A 410 25.62 6.34 -20.79
N LYS A 411 25.59 7.67 -20.75
CA LYS A 411 26.34 8.54 -21.68
C LYS A 411 27.86 8.36 -21.61
N ASP A 412 28.38 7.94 -20.46
CA ASP A 412 29.79 7.77 -20.16
C ASP A 412 30.25 6.31 -20.38
N LYS A 413 29.35 5.46 -20.92
CA LYS A 413 29.52 4.02 -21.18
C LYS A 413 29.66 3.15 -19.93
N ASN A 414 29.11 3.59 -18.79
CA ASN A 414 28.94 2.74 -17.63
C ASN A 414 27.71 1.85 -17.81
N LEU A 415 27.82 0.57 -17.47
CA LEU A 415 26.70 -0.38 -17.54
C LEU A 415 25.72 -0.09 -16.40
N ILE A 416 24.48 0.27 -16.74
CA ILE A 416 23.42 0.60 -15.77
C ILE A 416 22.37 -0.50 -15.63
N ALA A 417 22.20 -1.36 -16.64
CA ALA A 417 21.29 -2.51 -16.59
C ALA A 417 21.65 -3.60 -17.60
N VAL A 418 21.23 -4.83 -17.35
CA VAL A 418 21.38 -5.97 -18.27
C VAL A 418 20.04 -6.65 -18.46
N ALA A 419 19.52 -6.64 -19.69
CA ALA A 419 18.34 -7.40 -20.07
C ALA A 419 18.77 -8.80 -20.55
N THR A 420 18.35 -9.83 -19.85
CA THR A 420 18.61 -11.24 -20.21
C THR A 420 17.42 -11.83 -20.95
N LEU A 421 17.68 -12.56 -22.04
CA LEU A 421 16.67 -13.31 -22.77
C LEU A 421 16.60 -14.75 -22.23
N ALA A 422 15.39 -15.27 -22.02
CA ALA A 422 15.20 -16.66 -21.58
C ALA A 422 15.77 -17.66 -22.60
N ASN A 423 15.53 -17.41 -23.90
CA ASN A 423 16.09 -18.17 -25.01
C ASN A 423 16.94 -17.22 -25.90
N PRO A 424 18.21 -17.54 -26.19
CA PRO A 424 19.04 -16.72 -27.06
C PRO A 424 18.46 -16.61 -28.48
N ALA A 425 18.44 -15.40 -29.04
CA ALA A 425 17.93 -15.15 -30.38
C ALA A 425 19.03 -15.34 -31.44
N LYS A 426 18.79 -16.19 -32.45
CA LYS A 426 19.71 -16.42 -33.58
C LYS A 426 19.67 -15.26 -34.59
N LYS A 427 20.72 -14.44 -34.62
CA LYS A 427 20.96 -13.39 -35.62
C LYS A 427 21.81 -13.92 -36.77
N THR A 428 21.33 -13.73 -37.99
CA THR A 428 22.11 -13.91 -39.24
C THR A 428 22.16 -12.58 -39.98
N GLU A 429 23.01 -12.47 -41.00
CA GLU A 429 23.15 -11.24 -41.78
C GLU A 429 21.83 -10.77 -42.39
N LYS A 430 21.02 -11.71 -42.89
CA LYS A 430 19.75 -11.42 -43.59
C LYS A 430 18.56 -11.17 -42.66
N ARG A 431 18.68 -11.41 -41.36
CA ARG A 431 17.56 -11.29 -40.40
C ARG A 431 17.64 -9.99 -39.63
N ASP A 432 16.54 -9.29 -39.47
CA ASP A 432 16.39 -8.15 -38.58
C ASP A 432 15.72 -8.57 -37.25
N PHE A 433 16.02 -7.85 -36.18
CA PHE A 433 15.38 -8.04 -34.88
C PHE A 433 15.08 -6.71 -34.21
N MET A 434 13.99 -6.67 -33.48
CA MET A 434 13.65 -5.58 -32.57
C MET A 434 13.54 -6.16 -31.16
N ILE A 435 14.36 -5.65 -30.25
CA ILE A 435 14.32 -6.01 -28.83
C ILE A 435 13.57 -4.90 -28.10
N LYS A 436 12.40 -5.24 -27.56
CA LYS A 436 11.60 -4.35 -26.72
C LYS A 436 11.95 -4.59 -25.26
N MET A 437 12.50 -3.58 -24.61
CA MET A 437 12.80 -3.58 -23.18
C MET A 437 11.82 -2.65 -22.47
N LYS A 438 11.39 -3.03 -21.26
CA LYS A 438 10.51 -2.20 -20.41
C LYS A 438 11.13 -2.07 -19.03
N ILE A 439 11.08 -0.87 -18.49
CA ILE A 439 11.46 -0.58 -17.10
C ILE A 439 10.32 0.21 -16.46
N ASP A 440 9.87 -0.27 -15.30
CA ASP A 440 8.86 0.37 -14.47
C ASP A 440 9.60 1.15 -13.37
N PHE A 441 9.13 2.37 -13.05
CA PHE A 441 9.71 3.22 -12.00
C PHE A 441 8.76 3.46 -10.84
#